data_AF-A0AAV1GVN8-F1
#
_entry.id   AF-A0AAV1GVN8-F1
#
_cell.length_a   1.000
_cell.length_b   1.000
_cell.length_c   1.000
_cell.angle_alpha   90.00
_cell.angle_beta   90.00
_cell.angle_gamma   90.00
#
_symmetry.space_group_name_H-M   'P 1'
#
loop_
_entity.id
_entity.type
_entity.pdbx_description
1 polymer ?
#
loop_
_entity_poly.entity_id
_entity_poly.type
_entity_poly.pdbx_seq_one_letter_code
_entity_poly.pdbx_strand_id
1 'polypeptide(L)'
;MFHEVVLQLEGQDGTVCELYDIMFTLKTKLQQRQTDSFFGMEASELLQQFPDREAATIKKDLSNFYTAALTYLEKWYDFTENNYQKNVSCLALKSRFTFSQLSDVVEALQIRGKLDMDDLYDEYCVTLPCQQEIVEKKAPVLEKWSILLKGTNTPNLTAVASFIFSIPITSAPVERVFSLMTAAWTDQRNRCSVELIKSQDQL
;
A
#
# COMPACT_ATOMS: atom_id res chain seq x y z
N MET A 1 0.14 12.75 0.69
CA MET A 1 0.57 11.41 1.19
C MET A 1 -0.59 10.58 1.73
N PHE A 2 -1.16 10.86 2.91
CA PHE A 2 -2.27 10.04 3.43
C PHE A 2 -3.50 10.05 2.51
N HIS A 3 -3.89 11.24 2.06
CA HIS A 3 -4.98 11.40 1.10
C HIS A 3 -4.71 10.67 -0.23
N GLU A 4 -3.47 10.64 -0.72
CA GLU A 4 -3.12 9.88 -1.94
C GLU A 4 -3.31 8.38 -1.75
N VAL A 5 -2.91 7.83 -0.60
CA VAL A 5 -3.08 6.40 -0.30
C VAL A 5 -4.56 6.06 -0.13
N VAL A 6 -5.34 6.94 0.52
CA VAL A 6 -6.80 6.78 0.63
C VAL A 6 -7.43 6.75 -0.77
N LEU A 7 -7.10 7.69 -1.64
CA LEU A 7 -7.60 7.71 -3.02
C LEU A 7 -7.22 6.46 -3.82
N GLN A 8 -6.01 5.91 -3.60
CA GLN A 8 -5.59 4.67 -4.23
C GLN A 8 -6.39 3.45 -3.77
N LEU A 9 -6.77 3.41 -2.50
CA LEU A 9 -7.49 2.29 -1.90
C LEU A 9 -9.02 2.39 -2.09
N GLU A 10 -9.55 3.61 -2.17
CA GLU A 10 -10.94 3.89 -2.50
C GLU A 10 -11.21 3.86 -4.02
N GLY A 11 -10.15 3.87 -4.83
CA GLY A 11 -10.23 3.74 -6.27
C GLY A 11 -10.81 2.38 -6.70
N GLN A 12 -11.60 2.37 -7.77
CA GLN A 12 -12.25 1.15 -8.28
C GLN A 12 -11.28 0.17 -8.97
N ASP A 13 -10.06 0.61 -9.26
CA ASP A 13 -9.10 -0.14 -10.09
C ASP A 13 -8.03 -0.89 -9.28
N GLY A 14 -7.97 -0.68 -7.97
CA GLY A 14 -6.94 -1.27 -7.14
C GLY A 14 -7.15 -2.77 -6.90
N THR A 15 -6.07 -3.54 -6.96
CA THR A 15 -6.10 -5.00 -6.77
C THR A 15 -5.36 -5.45 -5.51
N VAL A 16 -5.74 -6.59 -4.91
CA VAL A 16 -5.04 -7.13 -3.71
C VAL A 16 -3.53 -7.34 -3.95
N CYS A 17 -3.12 -7.55 -5.20
CA CYS A 17 -1.72 -7.61 -5.63
C CYS A 17 -0.93 -6.32 -5.33
N GLU A 18 -1.60 -5.18 -5.22
CA GLU A 18 -0.96 -3.88 -5.01
C GLU A 18 -1.03 -3.43 -3.54
N LEU A 19 -1.90 -4.05 -2.74
CA LEU A 19 -2.20 -3.62 -1.38
C LEU A 19 -0.96 -3.62 -0.47
N TYR A 20 -0.17 -4.70 -0.51
CA TYR A 20 1.06 -4.78 0.31
C TYR A 20 2.05 -3.68 -0.05
N ASP A 21 2.28 -3.44 -1.34
CA ASP A 21 3.22 -2.41 -1.79
C ASP A 21 2.72 -1.00 -1.42
N ILE A 22 1.41 -0.74 -1.52
CA ILE A 22 0.79 0.53 -1.12
C ILE A 22 1.04 0.77 0.38
N MET A 23 0.71 -0.21 1.22
CA MET A 23 0.84 -0.12 2.67
C MET A 23 2.32 -0.02 3.10
N PHE A 24 3.19 -0.80 2.46
CA PHE A 24 4.63 -0.78 2.72
C PHE A 24 5.26 0.55 2.31
N THR A 25 4.81 1.12 1.19
CA THR A 25 5.24 2.45 0.74
C THR A 25 4.80 3.54 1.72
N LEU A 26 3.56 3.46 2.24
CA LEU A 26 3.08 4.39 3.26
C LEU A 26 3.95 4.31 4.52
N LYS A 27 4.18 3.09 5.03
CA LYS A 27 5.06 2.85 6.19
C LYS A 27 6.45 3.45 5.98
N THR A 28 7.08 3.14 4.86
CA THR A 28 8.44 3.60 4.53
C THR A 28 8.51 5.12 4.44
N LYS A 29 7.52 5.77 3.80
CA LYS A 29 7.46 7.24 3.72
C LYS A 29 7.31 7.87 5.10
N LEU A 30 6.52 7.29 6.00
CA LEU A 30 6.37 7.80 7.36
C LEU A 30 7.64 7.64 8.19
N GLN A 31 8.30 6.48 8.10
CA GLN A 31 9.58 6.24 8.77
C GLN A 31 10.65 7.21 8.27
N GLN A 32 10.78 7.42 6.96
CA GLN A 32 11.77 8.32 6.40
C GLN A 32 11.52 9.76 6.86
N ARG A 33 10.27 10.23 6.81
CA ARG A 33 9.93 11.58 7.30
C ARG A 33 10.18 11.76 8.79
N GLN A 34 9.98 10.73 9.60
CA GLN A 34 10.31 10.77 11.01
C GLN A 34 11.83 10.88 11.23
N THR A 35 12.62 10.04 10.54
CA THR A 35 14.08 10.07 10.58
C THR A 35 14.63 11.44 10.17
N ASP A 36 14.11 12.00 9.08
CA ASP A 36 14.55 13.29 8.55
C ASP A 36 13.97 14.48 9.31
N SER A 37 13.07 14.24 10.28
CA SER A 37 12.26 15.28 10.93
C SER A 37 11.58 16.22 9.91
N PHE A 38 11.10 15.64 8.80
CA PHE A 38 10.48 16.36 7.71
C PHE A 38 8.95 16.39 7.88
N PHE A 39 8.39 17.57 8.09
CA PHE A 39 6.95 17.75 8.35
C PHE A 39 6.19 18.39 7.18
N GLY A 40 6.89 18.63 6.06
CA GLY A 40 6.39 19.41 4.92
C GLY A 40 7.15 20.74 4.78
N MET A 41 7.15 21.29 3.57
CA MET A 41 7.86 22.54 3.28
C MET A 41 7.23 23.72 4.01
N GLU A 42 5.91 23.88 3.91
CA GLU A 42 5.17 24.94 4.59
C GLU A 42 5.36 24.89 6.11
N ALA A 43 5.31 23.69 6.70
CA ALA A 43 5.57 23.50 8.13
C ALA A 43 7.01 23.87 8.51
N SER A 44 7.98 23.52 7.67
CA SER A 44 9.39 23.89 7.88
C SER A 44 9.60 25.40 7.81
N GLU A 45 8.95 26.09 6.87
CA GLU A 45 9.01 27.54 6.72
C GLU A 45 8.35 28.26 7.90
N LEU A 46 7.19 27.77 8.37
CA LEU A 46 6.52 28.31 9.55
C LEU A 46 7.37 28.12 10.80
N LEU A 47 7.98 26.95 10.99
CA LEU A 47 8.84 26.66 12.15
C LEU A 47 10.04 27.60 12.28
N GLN A 48 10.53 28.18 11.18
CA GLN A 48 11.63 29.17 11.21
C GLN A 48 11.19 30.52 11.81
N GLN A 49 9.89 30.78 11.90
CA GLN A 49 9.34 32.03 12.42
C GLN A 49 9.17 32.00 13.96
N PHE A 50 9.34 30.83 14.59
CA PHE A 50 9.16 30.64 16.03
C PHE A 50 10.49 30.69 16.79
N PRO A 51 10.48 31.11 18.06
CA PRO A 51 11.62 30.91 18.96
C PRO A 51 12.01 29.44 19.06
N ASP A 52 13.31 29.16 19.21
CA ASP A 52 13.86 27.79 19.22
C ASP A 52 13.13 26.82 20.17
N ARG A 53 12.71 27.32 21.34
CA ARG A 53 12.01 26.52 22.36
C ARG A 53 10.61 26.10 21.90
N GLU A 54 9.87 27.00 21.26
CA GLU A 54 8.52 26.73 20.74
C GLU A 54 8.61 25.83 19.51
N ALA A 55 9.53 26.15 18.58
CA ALA A 55 9.80 25.30 17.43
C ALA A 55 10.19 23.87 17.82
N ALA A 56 11.00 23.69 18.88
CA ALA A 56 11.36 22.36 19.40
C ALA A 56 10.15 21.61 19.97
N THR A 57 9.21 22.31 20.61
CA THR A 57 7.98 21.71 21.15
C THR A 57 7.07 21.24 20.02
N ILE A 58 6.83 22.10 19.01
CA ILE A 58 6.02 21.76 17.84
C ILE A 58 6.64 20.58 17.07
N LYS A 59 7.97 20.60 16.85
CA LYS A 59 8.68 19.48 16.22
C LYS A 59 8.49 18.17 16.97
N LYS A 60 8.55 18.19 18.31
CA LYS A 60 8.32 17.01 19.14
C LYS A 60 6.90 16.47 18.94
N ASP A 61 5.90 17.34 18.90
CA ASP A 61 4.51 16.93 18.71
C ASP A 61 4.27 16.34 17.31
N LEU A 62 4.87 16.93 16.28
CA LEU A 62 4.83 16.37 14.92
C LEU A 62 5.58 15.03 14.82
N SER A 63 6.70 14.86 15.52
CA SER A 63 7.39 13.57 15.62
C SER A 63 6.55 12.51 16.35
N ASN A 64 5.83 12.90 17.41
CA ASN A 64 4.91 12.02 18.13
C ASN A 64 3.77 11.56 17.23
N PHE A 65 3.27 12.43 16.34
CA PHE A 65 2.29 12.04 15.33
C PHE A 65 2.83 10.91 14.43
N TYR A 66 4.06 11.01 13.91
CA TYR A 66 4.64 9.91 13.12
C TYR A 66 4.78 8.62 13.92
N THR A 67 5.21 8.69 15.18
CA THR A 67 5.27 7.51 16.07
C THR A 67 3.90 6.86 16.22
N ALA A 68 2.86 7.66 16.49
CA ALA A 68 1.50 7.16 16.66
C ALA A 68 0.95 6.55 15.36
N ALA A 69 1.17 7.22 14.22
CA ALA A 69 0.79 6.75 12.90
C ALA A 69 1.45 5.40 12.55
N LEU A 70 2.75 5.27 12.77
CA LEU A 70 3.50 4.03 12.53
C LEU A 70 3.05 2.90 13.45
N THR A 71 2.95 3.17 14.75
CA THR A 71 2.46 2.19 15.74
C THR A 71 1.08 1.68 15.36
N TYR A 72 0.20 2.57 14.90
CA TYR A 72 -1.13 2.20 14.47
C TYR A 72 -1.09 1.35 13.19
N LEU A 73 -0.33 1.79 12.18
CA LEU A 73 -0.20 1.08 10.92
C LEU A 73 0.32 -0.35 11.14
N GLU A 74 1.33 -0.53 11.98
CA GLU A 74 1.91 -1.84 12.33
C GLU A 74 0.99 -2.71 13.20
N LYS A 75 0.11 -2.09 13.99
CA LYS A 75 -0.88 -2.81 14.81
C LYS A 75 -1.98 -3.46 13.96
N TRP A 76 -2.35 -2.82 12.86
CA TRP A 76 -3.54 -3.19 12.07
C TRP A 76 -3.22 -3.74 10.69
N TYR A 77 -1.96 -3.69 10.27
CA TYR A 77 -1.50 -4.27 9.02
C TYR A 77 -0.24 -5.11 9.27
N ASP A 78 -0.27 -6.33 8.74
CA ASP A 78 0.85 -7.27 8.87
C ASP A 78 1.95 -6.94 7.84
N PHE A 79 3.11 -6.49 8.31
CA PHE A 79 4.28 -6.25 7.46
C PHE A 79 5.31 -7.39 7.51
N THR A 80 4.94 -8.54 8.07
CA THR A 80 5.83 -9.70 8.12
C THR A 80 5.87 -10.45 6.80
N GLU A 81 6.88 -11.32 6.64
CA GLU A 81 7.02 -12.21 5.49
C GLU A 81 5.85 -13.17 5.31
N ASN A 82 5.06 -13.42 6.37
CA ASN A 82 3.95 -14.37 6.35
C ASN A 82 2.64 -13.76 5.82
N ASN A 83 2.61 -12.46 5.53
CA ASN A 83 1.40 -11.83 4.99
C ASN A 83 1.12 -12.36 3.57
N TYR A 84 -0.03 -13.01 3.37
CA TYR A 84 -0.44 -13.52 2.05
C TYR A 84 -0.49 -12.42 0.97
N GLN A 85 -0.77 -11.17 1.36
CA GLN A 85 -0.81 -10.01 0.45
C GLN A 85 0.57 -9.71 -0.13
N LYS A 86 1.63 -10.04 0.61
CA LYS A 86 3.00 -10.00 0.11
C LYS A 86 3.24 -11.06 -0.95
N ASN A 87 2.74 -12.28 -0.75
CA ASN A 87 2.91 -13.37 -1.71
C ASN A 87 2.22 -13.07 -3.03
N VAL A 88 0.98 -12.56 -3.00
CA VAL A 88 0.23 -12.21 -4.21
C VAL A 88 0.76 -10.97 -4.95
N SER A 89 1.67 -10.19 -4.35
CA SER A 89 2.17 -8.97 -5.00
C SER A 89 3.00 -9.24 -6.25
N CYS A 90 3.61 -10.42 -6.36
CA CYS A 90 4.30 -10.86 -7.58
C CYS A 90 3.35 -10.92 -8.80
N LEU A 91 2.05 -11.07 -8.56
CA LEU A 91 1.01 -11.10 -9.57
C LEU A 91 0.43 -9.71 -9.90
N ALA A 92 1.03 -8.63 -9.40
CA ALA A 92 0.76 -7.27 -9.88
C ALA A 92 1.34 -7.00 -11.29
N LEU A 93 2.09 -7.96 -11.86
CA LEU A 93 2.70 -7.86 -13.20
C LEU A 93 3.57 -6.59 -13.36
N LYS A 94 4.27 -6.21 -12.29
CA LYS A 94 5.34 -5.19 -12.27
C LYS A 94 6.68 -5.76 -12.73
N SER A 95 6.82 -7.08 -12.69
CA SER A 95 7.93 -7.87 -13.19
C SER A 95 7.40 -9.24 -13.62
N ARG A 96 8.21 -10.02 -14.33
CA ARG A 96 7.87 -11.42 -14.64
C ARG A 96 7.74 -12.20 -13.34
N PHE A 97 6.70 -13.03 -13.23
CA PHE A 97 6.56 -13.95 -12.11
C PHE A 97 7.07 -15.32 -12.52
N THR A 98 7.54 -16.08 -11.54
CA THR A 98 8.01 -17.45 -11.72
C THR A 98 6.94 -18.46 -11.30
N PHE A 99 7.06 -19.71 -11.75
CA PHE A 99 6.16 -20.76 -11.29
C PHE A 99 6.25 -21.01 -9.78
N SER A 100 7.43 -20.84 -9.17
CA SER A 100 7.59 -20.93 -7.71
C SER A 100 6.70 -19.89 -7.01
N GLN A 101 6.77 -18.64 -7.45
CA GLN A 101 5.93 -17.57 -6.90
C GLN A 101 4.42 -17.84 -7.12
N LEU A 102 4.05 -18.37 -8.28
CA LEU A 102 2.67 -18.77 -8.55
C LEU A 102 2.21 -19.90 -7.61
N SER A 103 3.08 -20.87 -7.34
CA SER A 103 2.81 -21.96 -6.39
C SER A 103 2.67 -21.43 -4.95
N ASP A 104 3.58 -20.54 -4.53
CA ASP A 104 3.52 -19.89 -3.21
C ASP A 104 2.21 -19.11 -3.03
N VAL A 105 1.72 -18.46 -4.08
CA VAL A 105 0.41 -17.80 -4.09
C VAL A 105 -0.72 -18.80 -3.92
N VAL A 106 -0.71 -19.91 -4.65
CA VAL A 106 -1.75 -20.95 -4.55
C VAL A 106 -1.85 -21.52 -3.14
N GLU A 107 -0.70 -21.77 -2.50
CA GLU A 107 -0.63 -22.23 -1.12
C GLU A 107 -1.10 -21.15 -0.13
N ALA A 108 -0.63 -19.90 -0.30
CA ALA A 108 -1.00 -18.78 0.58
C ALA A 108 -2.50 -18.46 0.53
N LEU A 109 -3.13 -18.63 -0.64
CA LEU A 109 -4.56 -18.46 -0.84
C LEU A 109 -5.37 -19.71 -0.48
N GLN A 110 -4.71 -20.82 -0.14
CA GLN A 110 -5.32 -22.11 0.18
C GLN A 110 -6.27 -22.62 -0.93
N ILE A 111 -5.92 -22.38 -2.19
CA ILE A 111 -6.71 -22.78 -3.36
C ILE A 111 -6.17 -24.00 -4.09
N ARG A 112 -5.07 -24.60 -3.61
CA ARG A 112 -4.42 -25.78 -4.19
C ARG A 112 -5.40 -26.91 -4.52
N GLY A 113 -6.34 -27.21 -3.63
CA GLY A 113 -7.32 -28.28 -3.83
C GLY A 113 -8.36 -28.02 -4.92
N LYS A 114 -8.37 -26.82 -5.54
CA LYS A 114 -9.28 -26.42 -6.61
C LYS A 114 -8.60 -26.36 -7.97
N LEU A 115 -7.30 -26.63 -8.02
CA LEU A 115 -6.47 -26.47 -9.21
C LEU A 115 -5.77 -27.79 -9.51
N ASP A 116 -5.55 -28.04 -10.79
CA ASP A 116 -4.56 -29.01 -11.23
C ASP A 116 -3.21 -28.29 -11.35
N MET A 117 -2.23 -28.70 -10.55
CA MET A 117 -0.93 -28.03 -10.46
C MET A 117 -0.01 -28.36 -11.64
N ASP A 118 -0.20 -29.53 -12.26
CA ASP A 118 0.58 -29.92 -13.44
C ASP A 118 0.06 -29.15 -14.65
N ASP A 119 -1.28 -29.08 -14.83
CA ASP A 119 -1.88 -28.23 -15.86
C ASP A 119 -1.55 -26.75 -15.61
N LEU A 120 -1.56 -26.27 -14.36
CA LEU A 120 -1.18 -24.89 -14.04
C LEU A 120 0.26 -24.57 -14.47
N TYR A 121 1.18 -25.53 -14.38
CA TYR A 121 2.55 -25.36 -14.85
C TYR A 121 2.60 -25.23 -16.38
N ASP A 122 1.86 -26.08 -17.09
CA ASP A 122 1.77 -26.03 -18.56
C ASP A 122 1.14 -24.71 -19.01
N GLU A 123 0.09 -24.26 -18.33
CA GLU A 123 -0.55 -22.96 -18.57
C GLU A 123 0.40 -21.78 -18.29
N TYR A 124 1.17 -21.83 -17.21
CA TYR A 124 2.23 -20.85 -16.96
C TYR A 124 3.22 -20.80 -18.13
N CYS A 125 3.63 -21.96 -18.66
CA CYS A 125 4.53 -22.04 -19.81
C CYS A 125 3.94 -21.39 -21.06
N VAL A 126 2.63 -21.48 -21.29
CA VAL A 126 1.93 -20.80 -22.39
C VAL A 126 2.05 -19.27 -22.27
N THR A 127 2.01 -18.74 -21.04
CA THR A 127 2.03 -17.29 -20.80
C THR A 127 3.43 -16.66 -20.78
N LEU A 128 4.48 -17.46 -20.53
CA LEU A 128 5.87 -17.03 -20.40
C LEU A 128 6.36 -16.07 -21.51
N PRO A 129 6.12 -16.35 -22.81
CA PRO A 129 6.62 -15.49 -23.89
C PRO A 129 6.07 -14.06 -23.83
N CYS A 130 4.82 -13.91 -23.40
CA CYS A 130 4.10 -12.64 -23.38
C CYS A 130 4.31 -11.84 -22.09
N GLN A 131 4.81 -12.46 -21.01
CA GLN A 131 4.93 -11.78 -19.72
C GLN A 131 5.78 -10.50 -19.78
N GLN A 132 6.88 -10.50 -20.54
CA GLN A 132 7.74 -9.29 -20.64
C GLN A 132 6.99 -8.11 -21.26
N GLU A 133 6.32 -8.36 -22.37
CA GLU A 133 5.56 -7.33 -23.07
C GLU A 133 4.48 -6.75 -22.16
N ILE A 134 3.80 -7.60 -21.38
CA ILE A 134 2.74 -7.17 -20.47
C ILE A 134 3.27 -6.37 -19.28
N VAL A 135 4.42 -6.75 -18.74
CA VAL A 135 5.09 -6.00 -17.66
C VAL A 135 5.37 -4.57 -18.11
N GLU A 136 5.85 -4.39 -19.35
CA GLU A 136 6.19 -3.09 -19.94
C GLU A 136 4.97 -2.23 -20.30
N LYS A 137 3.78 -2.84 -20.44
CA LYS A 137 2.55 -2.08 -20.69
C LYS A 137 2.19 -1.21 -19.49
N LYS A 138 1.92 0.06 -19.75
CA LYS A 138 1.36 0.99 -18.76
C LYS A 138 -0.17 0.86 -18.72
N ALA A 139 -0.63 -0.21 -18.08
CA ALA A 139 -2.04 -0.54 -17.91
C ALA A 139 -2.32 -1.01 -16.47
N PRO A 140 -3.56 -0.87 -15.96
CA PRO A 140 -3.97 -1.44 -14.67
C PRO A 140 -3.73 -2.95 -14.60
N VAL A 141 -3.56 -3.48 -13.38
CA VAL A 141 -3.27 -4.91 -13.16
C VAL A 141 -4.33 -5.81 -13.78
N LEU A 142 -5.61 -5.48 -13.61
CA LEU A 142 -6.72 -6.25 -14.19
C LEU A 142 -6.65 -6.31 -15.73
N GLU A 143 -6.33 -5.19 -16.38
CA GLU A 143 -6.19 -5.13 -17.84
C GLU A 143 -4.99 -5.95 -18.31
N LYS A 144 -3.86 -5.88 -17.60
CA LYS A 144 -2.68 -6.71 -17.88
C LYS A 144 -3.00 -8.20 -17.83
N TRP A 145 -3.74 -8.64 -16.81
CA TRP A 145 -4.20 -10.03 -16.70
C TRP A 145 -5.17 -10.42 -17.80
N SER A 146 -6.12 -9.54 -18.15
CA SER A 146 -7.02 -9.75 -19.27
C SER A 146 -6.25 -9.99 -20.57
N ILE A 147 -5.22 -9.17 -20.85
CA ILE A 147 -4.35 -9.33 -22.03
C ILE A 147 -3.56 -10.64 -21.97
N LEU A 148 -3.02 -11.00 -20.80
CA LEU A 148 -2.21 -12.21 -20.61
C LEU A 148 -2.99 -13.48 -20.90
N LEU A 149 -4.25 -13.53 -20.47
CA LEU A 149 -5.10 -14.71 -20.59
C LEU A 149 -5.84 -14.75 -21.94
N LYS A 150 -5.99 -13.60 -22.62
CA LYS A 150 -6.77 -13.49 -23.85
C LYS A 150 -6.24 -14.41 -24.96
N GLY A 151 -7.12 -15.27 -25.47
CA GLY A 151 -6.80 -16.19 -26.56
C GLY A 151 -5.93 -17.38 -26.15
N THR A 152 -5.69 -17.57 -24.85
CA THR A 152 -5.01 -18.75 -24.31
C THR A 152 -6.04 -19.71 -23.69
N ASN A 153 -5.76 -21.02 -23.71
CA ASN A 153 -6.53 -22.00 -22.97
C ASN A 153 -5.87 -22.25 -21.61
N THR A 154 -6.14 -21.37 -20.64
CA THR A 154 -5.48 -21.37 -19.33
C THR A 154 -6.49 -21.35 -18.16
N PRO A 155 -7.30 -22.41 -17.99
CA PRO A 155 -8.36 -22.45 -16.98
C PRO A 155 -7.86 -22.35 -15.53
N ASN A 156 -6.75 -23.00 -15.16
CA ASN A 156 -6.23 -22.95 -13.79
C ASN A 156 -5.65 -21.57 -13.45
N LEU A 157 -4.89 -20.97 -14.37
CA LEU A 157 -4.32 -19.63 -14.21
C LEU A 157 -5.42 -18.56 -14.21
N THR A 158 -6.46 -18.75 -15.03
CA THR A 158 -7.68 -17.91 -14.99
C THR A 158 -8.39 -18.03 -13.66
N ALA A 159 -8.46 -19.23 -13.07
CA ALA A 159 -9.05 -19.42 -11.74
C ALA A 159 -8.23 -18.71 -10.64
N VAL A 160 -6.90 -18.75 -10.70
CA VAL A 160 -6.02 -18.00 -9.79
C VAL A 160 -6.28 -16.49 -9.92
N ALA A 161 -6.26 -15.95 -11.13
CA ALA A 161 -6.53 -14.53 -11.38
C ALA A 161 -7.93 -14.12 -10.88
N SER A 162 -8.96 -14.92 -11.19
CA SER A 162 -10.33 -14.66 -10.77
C SER A 162 -10.47 -14.65 -9.24
N PHE A 163 -9.78 -15.57 -8.55
CA PHE A 163 -9.78 -15.61 -7.10
C PHE A 163 -9.15 -14.33 -6.52
N ILE A 164 -7.98 -13.95 -7.01
CA ILE A 164 -7.27 -12.74 -6.57
C ILE A 164 -8.13 -11.48 -6.75
N PHE A 165 -8.79 -11.32 -7.90
CA PHE A 165 -9.64 -10.17 -8.17
C PHE A 165 -10.99 -10.19 -7.44
N SER A 166 -11.38 -11.32 -6.86
CA SER A 166 -12.53 -11.39 -5.97
C SER A 166 -12.24 -10.88 -4.55
N ILE A 167 -10.96 -10.72 -4.20
CA ILE A 167 -10.55 -10.22 -2.88
C ILE A 167 -10.63 -8.69 -2.89
N PRO A 168 -11.46 -8.07 -2.04
CA PRO A 168 -11.53 -6.62 -1.95
C PRO A 168 -10.23 -6.04 -1.37
N ILE A 169 -9.79 -4.91 -1.92
CA ILE A 169 -8.67 -4.14 -1.36
C ILE A 169 -9.02 -3.57 0.01
N THR A 170 -10.25 -3.09 0.19
CA THR A 170 -10.68 -2.45 1.43
C THR A 170 -11.13 -3.52 2.42
N SER A 171 -10.23 -3.90 3.32
CA SER A 171 -10.60 -4.66 4.50
C SER A 171 -10.92 -3.71 5.65
N ALA A 172 -11.82 -4.10 6.56
CA ALA A 172 -12.18 -3.28 7.72
C ALA A 172 -10.96 -2.78 8.55
N PRO A 173 -9.84 -3.52 8.68
CA PRO A 173 -8.60 -3.01 9.28
C PRO A 173 -7.99 -1.84 8.51
N VAL A 174 -7.94 -1.92 7.18
CA VAL A 174 -7.41 -0.87 6.29
C VAL A 174 -8.26 0.40 6.43
N GLU A 175 -9.58 0.29 6.33
CA GLU A 175 -10.51 1.42 6.50
C GLU A 175 -10.40 2.07 7.89
N ARG A 176 -10.22 1.26 8.93
CA ARG A 176 -10.04 1.73 10.31
C ARG A 176 -8.70 2.46 10.49
N VAL A 177 -7.63 2.00 9.85
CA VAL A 177 -6.34 2.71 9.76
C VAL A 177 -6.54 4.07 9.15
N PHE A 178 -7.18 4.17 7.98
CA PHE A 178 -7.32 5.45 7.31
C PHE A 178 -8.26 6.42 8.02
N SER A 179 -9.37 5.94 8.58
CA SER A 179 -10.29 6.78 9.35
C SER A 179 -9.60 7.44 10.54
N LEU A 180 -8.82 6.67 11.30
CA LEU A 180 -8.15 7.17 12.50
C LEU A 180 -6.91 8.00 12.18
N MET A 181 -6.15 7.64 11.14
CA MET A 181 -5.03 8.46 10.68
C MET A 181 -5.50 9.81 10.14
N THR A 182 -6.60 9.83 9.39
CA THR A 182 -7.21 11.07 8.90
C THR A 182 -7.69 11.93 10.06
N ALA A 183 -8.40 11.34 11.03
CA ALA A 183 -8.85 12.05 12.23
C ALA A 183 -7.68 12.61 13.04
N ALA A 184 -6.62 11.82 13.28
CA ALA A 184 -5.43 12.26 14.01
C ALA A 184 -4.68 13.37 13.27
N TRP A 185 -4.57 13.27 11.93
CA TRP A 185 -3.96 14.32 11.11
C TRP A 185 -4.75 15.64 11.16
N THR A 186 -6.08 15.57 11.03
CA THR A 186 -6.95 16.75 11.11
C THR A 186 -6.89 17.39 12.50
N ASP A 187 -6.94 16.61 13.58
CA ASP A 187 -6.84 17.12 14.94
C ASP A 187 -5.48 17.79 15.20
N GLN A 188 -4.38 17.15 14.79
CA GLN A 188 -3.03 17.71 14.94
C GLN A 188 -2.88 19.03 14.18
N ARG A 189 -3.36 19.10 12.92
CA ARG A 189 -3.32 20.34 12.13
C ARG A 189 -4.11 21.44 12.82
N ASN A 190 -5.30 21.13 13.33
CA ASN A 190 -6.14 22.11 14.03
C ASN A 190 -5.47 22.59 15.33
N ARG A 191 -4.83 21.69 16.09
CA ARG A 191 -4.07 22.04 17.30
C ARG A 191 -2.89 22.94 16.98
N CYS A 192 -2.08 22.60 15.97
CA CYS A 192 -1.01 23.47 15.52
C CYS A 192 -1.57 24.84 15.09
N SER A 193 -2.63 24.91 14.28
CA SER A 193 -3.26 26.19 13.93
C SER A 193 -3.70 27.02 15.14
N VAL A 194 -4.26 26.38 16.17
CA VAL A 194 -4.70 27.07 17.40
C VAL A 194 -3.51 27.54 18.23
N GLU A 195 -2.45 26.73 18.36
CA GLU A 195 -1.21 27.14 19.03
C GLU A 195 -0.54 28.29 18.31
N LEU A 196 -0.48 28.24 16.98
CA LEU A 196 0.05 29.31 16.11
C LEU A 196 -0.68 30.64 16.32
N ILE A 197 -2.02 30.61 16.42
CA ILE A 197 -2.84 31.80 16.71
C ILE A 197 -2.54 32.31 18.13
N LYS A 198 -2.51 31.43 19.13
CA LYS A 198 -2.26 31.81 20.53
C LYS A 198 -0.87 32.40 20.76
N SER A 199 0.13 31.94 20.02
CA SER A 199 1.49 32.51 20.07
C SER A 199 1.57 33.90 19.44
N GLN A 200 0.72 34.21 18.45
CA GLN A 200 0.66 35.55 17.86
C GLN A 200 -0.01 36.56 18.80
N ASP A 201 -0.98 36.13 19.61
CA ASP A 201 -1.67 36.98 20.59
C ASP A 201 -0.84 37.27 21.87
N GLN A 202 0.34 36.65 22.01
CA GLN A 202 1.26 36.85 23.14
C GLN A 202 2.50 37.73 22.78
N LEU A 203 2.53 38.30 21.57
CA LEU A 203 3.46 39.34 21.11
C LEU A 203 2.83 40.74 21.22
#